data_AF-A0A2V7WHX7-F1
#
_entry.id   AF-A0A2V7WHX7-F1
#
_cell.length_a   1.000
_cell.length_b   1.000
_cell.length_c   1.000
_cell.angle_alpha   90.00
_cell.angle_beta   90.00
_cell.angle_gamma   90.00
#
_symmetry.space_group_name_H-M   'P 1'
#
loop_
_entity.id
_entity.type
_entity.pdbx_description
1 polymer ?
#
loop_
_entity_poly.entity_id
_entity_poly.type
_entity_poly.pdbx_seq_one_letter_code
_entity_poly.pdbx_strand_id
1 'polypeptide(L)'
;VAKKTILFDGRVAGNIVSFQQLGRPLVGYWIGKEYWGRGIATRALSEFLNHVTARPLHARVAKHNRASIRVLEKCGFRICGEDRGPLVEEFILKVDAGDGEGAGPSPLG
;
A
#
# COMPACT_ATOMS: atom_id res chain seq x y z
N VAL A 1 -0.41 -16.26 0.86
CA VAL A 1 0.43 -15.14 0.36
C VAL A 1 -0.04 -14.80 -1.04
N ALA A 2 -0.32 -13.53 -1.33
CA ALA A 2 -0.72 -13.04 -2.65
C ALA A 2 0.35 -12.08 -3.18
N LYS A 3 0.74 -12.18 -4.45
CA LYS A 3 1.72 -11.26 -5.06
C LYS A 3 1.32 -10.93 -6.49
N LYS A 4 1.60 -9.71 -6.92
CA LYS A 4 1.38 -9.23 -8.29
C LYS A 4 2.57 -8.38 -8.73
N THR A 5 2.89 -8.47 -10.03
CA THR A 5 3.80 -7.54 -10.69
C THR A 5 3.01 -6.29 -11.08
N ILE A 6 3.58 -5.12 -10.84
CA ILE A 6 3.00 -3.84 -11.24
C ILE A 6 3.60 -3.49 -12.60
N LEU A 7 2.75 -3.36 -13.61
CA LEU A 7 3.14 -2.95 -14.95
C LEU A 7 2.72 -1.49 -15.19
N PHE A 8 3.58 -0.73 -15.87
CA PHE A 8 3.29 0.60 -16.38
C PHE A 8 3.85 0.69 -17.81
N ASP A 9 3.01 1.06 -18.77
CA ASP A 9 3.34 1.08 -20.21
C ASP A 9 4.03 -0.20 -20.71
N GLY A 10 3.51 -1.36 -20.29
CA GLY A 10 4.04 -2.68 -20.67
C GLY A 10 5.38 -3.06 -20.01
N ARG A 11 5.92 -2.20 -19.14
CA ARG A 11 7.19 -2.44 -18.42
C ARG A 11 6.95 -2.74 -16.95
N VAL A 12 7.86 -3.50 -16.34
CA VAL A 12 7.82 -3.75 -14.90
C VAL A 12 8.17 -2.46 -14.17
N ALA A 13 7.18 -1.92 -13.45
CA ALA A 13 7.34 -0.73 -12.61
C ALA A 13 7.57 -1.09 -11.15
N GLY A 14 7.25 -2.31 -10.73
CA GLY A 14 7.41 -2.74 -9.34
C GLY A 14 6.66 -4.01 -9.00
N ASN A 15 6.42 -4.23 -7.71
CA ASN A 15 5.66 -5.37 -7.20
C ASN A 15 4.84 -4.98 -5.98
N ILE A 16 3.76 -5.73 -5.75
CA ILE A 16 2.92 -5.65 -4.56
C ILE A 16 2.67 -7.05 -4.01
N VAL A 17 2.67 -7.19 -2.69
CA VAL A 17 2.56 -8.47 -1.99
C VAL A 17 1.73 -8.31 -0.71
N SER A 18 0.92 -9.32 -0.42
CA SER A 18 0.34 -9.55 0.89
C SER A 18 0.84 -10.85 1.49
N PHE A 19 1.27 -10.76 2.75
CA PHE A 19 1.91 -11.85 3.49
C PHE A 19 1.48 -11.81 4.96
N GLN A 20 1.67 -12.91 5.68
CA GLN A 20 1.38 -13.01 7.11
C GLN A 20 2.65 -12.68 7.90
N GLN A 21 2.55 -11.80 8.89
CA GLN A 21 3.63 -11.50 9.84
C GLN A 21 3.03 -11.34 11.24
N LEU A 22 3.57 -12.09 12.22
CA LEU A 22 3.09 -12.08 13.61
C LEU A 22 1.57 -12.29 13.73
N GLY A 23 1.01 -13.20 12.92
CA GLY A 23 -0.42 -13.52 12.89
C GLY A 23 -1.31 -12.45 12.25
N ARG A 24 -0.73 -11.42 11.61
CA ARG A 24 -1.47 -10.36 10.94
C ARG A 24 -1.20 -10.39 9.43
N PRO A 25 -2.21 -10.18 8.58
CA PRO A 25 -1.97 -9.94 7.16
C PRO A 25 -1.39 -8.54 6.98
N LEU A 26 -0.26 -8.45 6.28
CA LEU A 26 0.40 -7.23 5.88
C LEU A 26 0.35 -7.06 4.36
N VAL A 27 0.50 -5.82 3.90
CA VAL A 27 0.78 -5.46 2.51
C VAL A 27 2.09 -4.67 2.44
N GLY A 28 2.86 -4.95 1.39
CA GLY A 28 4.04 -4.18 1.02
C GLY A 28 4.11 -4.03 -0.49
N TYR A 29 4.71 -2.94 -0.94
CA TYR A 29 4.95 -2.71 -2.35
C TYR A 29 6.27 -1.96 -2.54
N TRP A 30 6.82 -2.08 -3.74
CA TRP A 30 7.97 -1.33 -4.19
C TRP A 30 7.72 -0.85 -5.62
N ILE A 31 8.15 0.37 -5.91
CA ILE A 31 8.08 0.99 -7.24
C ILE A 31 9.47 1.48 -7.60
N GLY A 32 9.91 1.20 -8.82
CA GLY A 32 11.16 1.72 -9.39
C GLY A 32 11.21 3.25 -9.35
N LYS A 33 12.38 3.80 -9.04
CA LYS A 33 12.56 5.25 -8.82
C LYS A 33 12.17 6.08 -10.05
N GLU A 34 12.39 5.55 -11.25
CA GLU A 34 12.03 6.14 -12.54
C GLU A 34 10.52 6.28 -12.75
N TYR A 35 9.71 5.55 -11.97
CA TYR A 35 8.25 5.54 -12.02
C TYR A 35 7.59 6.35 -10.88
N TRP A 36 8.39 6.98 -10.00
CA TRP A 36 7.87 7.78 -8.89
C TRP A 36 7.10 9.02 -9.37
N GLY A 37 6.15 9.50 -8.55
CA GLY A 37 5.36 10.70 -8.84
C GLY A 37 4.22 10.50 -9.85
N ARG A 38 4.04 9.30 -10.41
CA ARG A 38 3.04 9.00 -11.46
C ARG A 38 1.73 8.36 -10.94
N GLY A 39 1.55 8.26 -9.62
CA GLY A 39 0.35 7.64 -9.02
C GLY A 39 0.25 6.11 -9.14
N ILE A 40 1.28 5.45 -9.69
CA ILE A 40 1.30 3.99 -9.94
C ILE A 40 1.08 3.18 -8.66
N ALA A 41 1.74 3.56 -7.56
CA ALA A 41 1.60 2.86 -6.28
C ALA A 41 0.16 2.87 -5.75
N THR A 42 -0.51 4.03 -5.81
CA THR A 42 -1.90 4.19 -5.34
C THR A 42 -2.84 3.33 -6.18
N ARG A 43 -2.71 3.38 -7.52
CA ARG A 43 -3.54 2.57 -8.40
C ARG A 43 -3.33 1.07 -8.16
N ALA A 44 -2.07 0.64 -8.11
CA ALA A 44 -1.74 -0.76 -7.87
C ALA A 44 -2.24 -1.25 -6.51
N LEU A 45 -2.10 -0.45 -5.45
CA LEU A 45 -2.60 -0.81 -4.13
C LEU A 45 -4.14 -0.88 -4.12
N SER A 46 -4.84 0.12 -4.67
CA SER A 46 -6.30 0.13 -4.77
C SER A 46 -6.83 -1.11 -5.51
N GLU A 47 -6.27 -1.45 -6.67
CA GLU A 47 -6.64 -2.66 -7.42
C GLU A 47 -6.31 -3.95 -6.62
N PHE A 48 -5.18 -3.97 -5.92
CA PHE A 48 -4.77 -5.12 -5.12
C PHE A 48 -5.66 -5.36 -3.89
N LEU A 49 -6.22 -4.29 -3.30
CA LEU A 49 -7.15 -4.40 -2.17
C LEU A 49 -8.46 -5.11 -2.57
N ASN A 50 -8.86 -5.07 -3.85
CA ASN A 50 -10.00 -5.83 -4.37
C ASN A 50 -9.71 -7.33 -4.46
N HIS A 51 -8.45 -7.71 -4.62
CA HIS A 51 -8.03 -9.12 -4.68
C HIS A 51 -7.73 -9.71 -3.29
N VAL A 52 -7.18 -8.91 -2.38
CA VAL A 52 -6.90 -9.35 -1.01
C VAL A 52 -8.04 -8.91 -0.12
N THR A 53 -8.96 -9.82 0.18
CA THR A 53 -10.16 -9.55 1.01
C THR A 53 -9.90 -9.71 2.52
N ALA A 54 -8.77 -10.29 2.92
CA ALA A 54 -8.41 -10.45 4.32
C ALA A 54 -8.30 -9.08 5.01
N ARG A 55 -9.06 -8.89 6.10
CA ARG A 55 -9.10 -7.66 6.89
C ARG A 55 -9.08 -7.99 8.39
N PRO A 56 -8.54 -7.11 9.25
CA PRO A 56 -7.84 -5.86 8.90
C PRO A 56 -6.50 -6.13 8.21
N LEU A 57 -6.19 -5.36 7.16
CA LEU A 57 -4.92 -5.45 6.44
C LEU A 57 -3.99 -4.35 6.95
N HIS A 58 -2.76 -4.71 7.28
CA HIS A 58 -1.78 -3.80 7.86
C HIS A 58 -0.69 -3.41 6.86
N ALA A 59 -0.07 -2.26 7.06
CA ALA A 59 1.13 -1.84 6.34
C ALA A 59 2.13 -1.25 7.34
N ARG A 60 3.41 -1.47 7.09
CA ARG A 60 4.51 -0.86 7.84
C ARG A 60 5.28 0.06 6.91
N VAL A 61 5.53 1.28 7.34
CA VAL A 61 6.22 2.28 6.53
C VAL A 61 7.14 3.12 7.40
N ALA A 62 8.37 3.34 6.95
CA ALA A 62 9.28 4.24 7.65
C ALA A 62 8.68 5.64 7.75
N LYS A 63 8.76 6.29 8.93
CA LYS A 63 8.13 7.59 9.19
C LYS A 63 8.58 8.70 8.23
N HIS A 64 9.81 8.62 7.74
CA HIS A 64 10.36 9.58 6.76
C HIS A 64 9.88 9.34 5.32
N ASN A 65 9.28 8.18 5.01
CA ASN A 65 8.78 7.84 3.69
C ASN A 65 7.37 8.43 3.45
N ARG A 66 7.32 9.75 3.34
CA ARG A 66 6.09 10.52 3.13
C ARG A 66 5.31 10.11 1.87
N ALA A 67 6.02 9.64 0.84
CA ALA A 67 5.39 9.18 -0.40
C ALA A 67 4.52 7.94 -0.14
N SER A 68 5.03 6.96 0.60
CA SER A 68 4.29 5.73 0.88
C SER A 68 3.17 5.93 1.89
N ILE A 69 3.38 6.80 2.89
CA ILE A 69 2.32 7.20 3.83
C ILE A 69 1.12 7.78 3.05
N ARG A 70 1.35 8.73 2.14
CA ARG A 70 0.28 9.32 1.31
C ARG A 70 -0.43 8.29 0.43
N VAL A 71 0.31 7.30 -0.10
CA VAL A 71 -0.30 6.23 -0.92
C VAL A 71 -1.23 5.38 -0.08
N LEU A 72 -0.80 4.99 1.12
CA LEU A 72 -1.59 4.19 2.06
C LEU A 72 -2.84 4.97 2.51
N GLU A 73 -2.70 6.23 2.92
CA GLU A 73 -3.81 7.10 3.31
C GLU A 73 -4.85 7.22 2.19
N LYS A 74 -4.40 7.44 0.94
CA LYS A 74 -5.29 7.49 -0.24
C LYS A 74 -6.02 6.17 -0.52
N CYS A 75 -5.51 5.05 -0.02
CA CYS A 75 -6.15 3.73 -0.16
C CYS A 75 -6.94 3.34 1.10
N GLY A 76 -7.28 4.30 1.96
CA GLY A 76 -8.12 4.09 3.15
C GLY A 76 -7.36 3.59 4.38
N PHE A 77 -6.04 3.46 4.32
CA PHE A 77 -5.27 3.08 5.51
C PHE A 77 -5.17 4.26 6.49
N ARG A 78 -5.29 3.95 7.77
CA ARG A 78 -5.13 4.92 8.86
C ARG A 78 -4.01 4.47 9.79
N ILE A 79 -3.21 5.43 10.28
CA ILE A 79 -2.19 5.15 11.28
C ILE A 79 -2.88 4.63 12.54
N CYS A 80 -2.48 3.45 13.00
CA CYS A 80 -3.01 2.81 14.20
C CYS A 80 -1.93 2.52 15.25
N GLY A 81 -0.68 2.84 14.95
CA GLY A 81 0.43 2.68 15.88
C GLY A 81 1.76 3.06 15.25
N GLU A 82 2.80 2.93 16.06
CA GLU A 82 4.18 3.14 15.68
C GLU A 82 5.00 1.97 16.19
N ASP A 83 6.08 1.66 15.49
CA ASP A 83 7.04 0.65 15.90
C ASP A 83 8.45 1.17 15.60
N ARG A 84 9.43 0.68 16.36
CA ARG A 84 10.84 0.91 16.05
C ARG A 84 11.33 -0.32 15.30
N GLY A 85 11.35 -0.21 13.98
CA GLY A 85 12.04 -1.18 13.14
C GLY A 85 13.54 -1.22 13.46
N PRO A 86 14.28 -2.24 13.00
CA PRO A 86 15.69 -2.43 13.33
C PRO A 86 16.59 -1.26 12.90
N LEU A 87 16.17 -0.47 11.91
CA LEU A 87 16.95 0.63 11.33
C LEU A 87 16.24 1.99 11.39
N VAL A 88 14.91 2.01 11.46
CA VAL A 88 14.10 3.23 11.33
C VAL A 88 12.83 3.13 12.16
N GLU A 89 12.31 4.28 12.58
CA GLU A 89 10.97 4.36 13.13
C GLU A 89 9.95 4.19 12.02
N GLU A 90 8.90 3.42 12.30
CA GLU A 90 7.86 3.06 11.35
C GLU A 90 6.48 3.42 11.89
N PHE A 91 5.60 3.86 11.01
CA PHE A 91 4.16 3.85 11.26
C PHE A 91 3.60 2.48 10.91
N ILE A 92 2.68 2.01 11.75
CA ILE A 92 1.78 0.90 11.44
C ILE A 92 0.46 1.52 11.01
N LEU A 93 0.05 1.22 9.78
CA LEU A 93 -1.25 1.63 9.25
C LEU A 93 -2.13 0.41 9.05
N LYS A 94 -3.45 0.59 9.16
CA LYS A 94 -4.44 -0.46 8.92
C LYS A 94 -5.58 0.03 8.03
N VAL A 95 -6.18 -0.89 7.29
CA VAL A 95 -7.49 -0.71 6.64
C VAL A 95 -8.43 -1.83 7.10
N ASP A 96 -9.60 -1.46 7.59
CA ASP A 96 -10.62 -2.37 8.09
C ASP A 96 -11.58 -2.80 6.95
N ALA A 97 -12.45 -3.78 7.22
CA ALA A 97 -13.49 -4.18 6.26
C ALA A 97 -14.60 -3.11 6.26
N GLY A 98 -14.63 -2.27 5.22
CA GLY A 98 -15.64 -1.21 5.06
C GLY A 98 -15.08 0.18 4.71
N ASP A 99 -13.77 0.41 4.90
CA ASP A 99 -13.12 1.69 4.57
C ASP A 99 -12.61 1.77 3.10
N GLY A 100 -12.88 0.75 2.28
CA GLY A 100 -12.44 0.67 0.88
C GLY A 100 -13.38 1.31 -0.14
N GLU A 101 -14.52 1.83 0.30
CA GLU A 101 -15.52 2.47 -0.56
C GLU A 101 -15.36 4.00 -0.49
N GLY A 102 -14.28 4.51 -1.08
CA GLY A 102 -14.02 5.95 -1.08
C GLY A 102 -12.82 6.32 -1.94
N ALA A 103 -13.11 6.99 -3.07
CA ALA A 103 -12.16 7.62 -3.99
C ALA A 103 -11.39 6.67 -4.92
N GLY A 104 -12.13 6.03 -5.84
CA GLY A 104 -11.58 5.87 -7.19
C GLY A 104 -11.23 7.25 -7.78
N PRO A 105 -10.19 7.38 -8.63
CA PRO A 105 -9.87 8.65 -9.24
C PRO A 105 -11.07 9.12 -10.08
N SER A 106 -11.60 10.31 -9.76
CA SER A 106 -12.58 10.98 -10.62
C SER A 106 -12.06 10.99 -12.06
N PRO A 107 -12.88 10.61 -13.07
CA PRO A 107 -12.52 10.86 -14.44
C PRO A 107 -12.42 12.37 -14.64
N LEU A 108 -11.32 12.77 -15.28
CA LEU A 108 -10.94 14.12 -15.65
C LEU A 108 -12.16 14.93 -16.17
N GLY A 109 -12.36 16.12 -15.60
CA GLY A 109 -13.07 17.23 -16.23
C GLY A 109 -12.07 18.24 -16.78
#